data_AF-A0A264W797-F1
#
_entry.id   AF-A0A264W797-F1
#
_cell.length_a   1.000
_cell.length_b   1.000
_cell.length_c   1.000
_cell.angle_alpha   90.00
_cell.angle_beta   90.00
_cell.angle_gamma   90.00
#
_symmetry.space_group_name_H-M   'P 1'
#
loop_
_entity.id
_entity.type
_entity.pdbx_description
1 polymer ?
#
loop_
_entity_poly.entity_id
_entity_poly.type
_entity_poly.pdbx_seq_one_letter_code
_entity_poly.pdbx_strand_id
1 'polypeptide(L)'
;MNDPKVFENPCAICRKREATQLCDFVTEYFWVSHKGQVTGTCDLPICRDCAHESGGHDFCPEHKKMLPTLKLQDPVMQKRIIQYHMKVLKEYESPDN
;
A
#
# COMPACT_ATOMS: atom_id res chain seq x y z
N MET A 1 18.64 1.49 31.68
CA MET A 1 18.32 0.48 30.65
C MET A 1 16.98 0.85 30.06
N ASN A 2 16.85 0.88 28.73
CA ASN A 2 15.56 1.09 28.08
C ASN A 2 14.68 -0.14 28.31
N ASP A 3 13.38 0.07 28.52
CA ASP A 3 12.40 -1.01 28.63
C ASP A 3 12.30 -1.76 27.28
N PRO A 4 12.59 -3.06 27.22
CA PRO A 4 12.50 -3.84 25.99
C PRO A 4 11.12 -3.79 25.32
N LYS A 5 10.05 -3.58 26.11
CA LYS A 5 8.68 -3.50 25.60
C LYS A 5 8.41 -2.25 24.77
N VAL A 6 9.25 -1.22 24.89
CA VAL A 6 9.18 -0.02 24.04
C VAL A 6 9.51 -0.35 22.58
N PHE A 7 10.19 -1.47 22.32
CA PHE A 7 10.55 -1.92 20.98
C PHE A 7 9.57 -2.95 20.40
N GLU A 8 8.46 -3.25 21.10
CA GLU A 8 7.43 -4.12 20.54
C GLU A 8 6.70 -3.41 19.39
N ASN A 9 6.61 -4.07 18.24
CA ASN A 9 5.87 -3.60 17.07
C ASN A 9 4.59 -4.44 16.86
N PRO A 10 3.57 -4.34 17.73
CA PRO A 10 2.39 -5.17 17.61
C PRO A 10 1.53 -4.73 16.41
N CYS A 11 0.98 -5.71 15.68
CA CYS A 11 -0.03 -5.48 14.66
C CYS A 11 -1.19 -4.65 15.21
N ALA A 12 -1.47 -3.52 14.58
CA ALA A 12 -2.52 -2.59 15.00
C ALA A 12 -3.93 -3.20 14.94
N ILE A 13 -4.12 -4.24 14.13
CA ILE A 13 -5.40 -4.95 13.97
C ILE A 13 -5.60 -6.01 15.05
N CYS A 14 -4.72 -7.02 15.11
CA CYS A 14 -4.94 -8.17 15.99
C CYS A 14 -4.25 -8.05 17.36
N ARG A 15 -3.25 -7.17 17.49
CA ARG A 15 -2.43 -6.98 18.71
C ARG A 15 -1.74 -8.24 19.25
N LYS A 16 -1.75 -9.34 18.49
CA LYS A 16 -1.23 -10.66 18.89
C LYS A 16 0.11 -11.01 18.25
N ARG A 17 0.37 -10.48 17.05
CA ARG A 17 1.55 -10.76 16.23
C ARG A 17 2.30 -9.48 15.96
N GLU A 18 3.58 -9.62 15.62
CA GLU A 18 4.41 -8.52 15.13
C GLU A 18 3.89 -7.98 13.80
N ALA A 19 3.86 -6.65 13.66
CA ALA A 19 3.61 -5.98 12.40
C ALA A 19 4.83 -6.10 11.49
N THR A 20 4.61 -6.59 10.28
CA THR A 20 5.66 -6.83 9.28
C THR A 20 5.36 -6.12 7.96
N GLN A 21 4.16 -5.56 7.82
CA GLN A 21 3.69 -4.80 6.66
C GLN A 21 3.08 -3.48 7.10
N LEU A 22 2.91 -2.58 6.15
CA LEU A 22 2.20 -1.31 6.29
C LEU A 22 1.01 -1.29 5.31
N CYS A 23 -0.03 -0.54 5.63
CA CYS A 23 -1.17 -0.38 4.73
C CYS A 23 -0.87 0.68 3.66
N ASP A 24 -0.82 0.27 2.39
CA ASP A 24 -0.47 1.08 1.22
C ASP A 24 -1.64 1.92 0.66
N PHE A 25 -2.78 1.91 1.34
CA PHE A 25 -3.94 2.69 0.91
C PHE A 25 -3.62 4.20 0.94
N VAL A 26 -3.73 4.86 -0.22
CA VAL A 26 -3.53 6.31 -0.33
C VAL A 26 -4.68 7.04 0.34
N THR A 27 -4.38 7.81 1.38
CA THR A 27 -5.36 8.62 2.13
C THR A 27 -5.37 10.07 1.67
N GLU A 28 -4.23 10.59 1.20
CA GLU A 28 -4.03 12.02 1.00
C GLU A 28 -3.09 12.31 -0.19
N TYR A 29 -3.28 13.48 -0.79
CA TYR A 29 -2.41 14.03 -1.83
C TYR A 29 -1.97 15.44 -1.43
N PHE A 30 -0.67 15.67 -1.43
CA PHE A 30 -0.08 16.97 -1.06
C PHE A 30 0.75 17.54 -2.18
N TRP A 31 0.58 18.83 -2.46
CA TRP A 31 1.46 19.57 -3.34
C TRP A 31 2.63 20.13 -2.52
N VAL A 32 3.82 19.62 -2.78
CA VAL A 32 5.06 20.11 -2.16
C VAL A 32 5.72 21.21 -3.01
N SER A 33 5.32 21.33 -4.28
CA SER A 33 5.67 22.45 -5.15
C SER A 33 4.68 22.55 -6.32
N HIS A 34 4.82 23.57 -7.17
CA HIS A 34 4.02 23.74 -8.39
C HIS A 34 4.08 22.54 -9.36
N LYS A 35 5.08 21.65 -9.22
CA LYS A 35 5.25 20.46 -10.07
C LYS A 35 5.37 19.15 -9.28
N GLY A 36 5.46 19.23 -7.95
CA GLY A 36 5.69 18.07 -7.10
C GLY A 36 4.45 17.74 -6.30
N GLN A 37 3.86 16.57 -6.58
CA GLN A 37 2.81 15.98 -5.77
C GLN A 37 3.38 14.76 -5.06
N VAL A 38 3.12 14.66 -3.76
CA VAL A 38 3.42 13.48 -2.94
C VAL A 38 2.11 12.90 -2.42
N THR A 39 2.12 11.60 -2.15
CA THR A 39 0.98 10.85 -1.61
C THR A 39 1.25 10.44 -0.18
N GLY A 40 0.27 10.64 0.69
CA GLY A 40 0.23 10.03 2.02
C GLY A 40 -0.47 8.67 1.94
N THR A 41 0.11 7.67 2.59
CA THR A 41 -0.48 6.33 2.75
C THR A 41 -0.98 6.16 4.18
N CYS A 42 -1.89 5.20 4.37
CA CYS A 42 -2.45 4.88 5.68
C CYS A 42 -1.37 4.47 6.68
N ASP A 43 -0.35 3.73 6.23
CA ASP A 43 0.81 3.26 7.00
C ASP A 43 0.46 2.52 8.31
N LEU A 44 -0.76 1.97 8.40
CA LEU A 44 -1.16 1.22 9.59
C LEU A 44 -0.30 -0.04 9.70
N PRO A 45 0.44 -0.25 10.81
CA PRO A 45 1.31 -1.41 10.95
C PRO A 45 0.48 -2.68 11.16
N ILE A 46 0.62 -3.64 10.24
CA ILE A 46 -0.16 -4.87 10.21
C ILE A 46 0.74 -6.10 10.10
N CYS A 47 0.33 -7.20 10.72
CA CYS A 47 0.98 -8.49 10.51
C CYS A 47 0.54 -9.08 9.17
N ARG A 48 1.33 -9.98 8.60
CA ARG A 48 1.03 -10.69 7.35
C ARG A 48 -0.36 -11.33 7.30
N ASP A 49 -0.84 -11.88 8.42
CA ASP A 49 -2.17 -12.51 8.51
C ASP A 49 -3.34 -11.50 8.44
N CYS A 50 -3.09 -10.26 8.87
CA CYS A 50 -4.08 -9.18 8.82
C CYS A 50 -3.95 -8.32 7.57
N ALA A 51 -2.87 -8.51 6.80
CA ALA A 51 -2.67 -7.85 5.51
C ALA A 51 -3.50 -8.54 4.43
N HIS A 52 -4.00 -7.73 3.50
CA HIS A 52 -4.64 -8.20 2.29
C HIS A 52 -3.85 -7.69 1.09
N GLU A 53 -3.15 -8.60 0.43
CA GLU A 53 -2.38 -8.28 -0.76
C GLU A 53 -3.31 -8.14 -1.97
N SER A 54 -3.10 -7.08 -2.75
CA SER A 54 -3.75 -6.89 -4.05
C SER A 54 -2.87 -6.06 -4.98
N GLY A 55 -2.29 -6.70 -5.99
CA GLY A 55 -1.50 -6.01 -7.01
C GLY A 55 -0.13 -5.53 -6.53
N GLY A 56 0.47 -6.27 -5.59
CA GLY A 56 1.76 -5.93 -4.97
C GLY A 56 1.66 -4.92 -3.82
N HIS A 57 0.45 -4.64 -3.34
CA HIS A 57 0.17 -3.68 -2.28
C HIS A 57 -0.55 -4.34 -1.11
N ASP A 58 -0.21 -3.94 0.10
CA ASP A 58 -0.81 -4.45 1.33
C ASP A 58 -1.90 -3.53 1.86
N PHE A 59 -3.07 -4.08 2.16
CA PHE A 59 -4.21 -3.32 2.67
C PHE A 59 -4.65 -3.82 4.04
N CYS A 60 -4.95 -2.89 4.95
CA CYS A 60 -5.62 -3.23 6.20
C CYS A 60 -7.08 -3.67 5.93
N PRO A 61 -7.72 -4.39 6.87
CA PRO A 61 -9.08 -4.90 6.67
C PRO A 61 -10.11 -3.82 6.36
N GLU A 62 -9.95 -2.61 6.90
CA GLU A 62 -10.87 -1.50 6.63
C GLU A 62 -10.73 -0.99 5.19
N HIS A 63 -9.50 -0.72 4.74
CA HIS A 63 -9.28 -0.23 3.37
C HIS A 63 -9.53 -1.30 2.30
N LYS A 64 -9.32 -2.58 2.60
CA LYS A 64 -9.73 -3.69 1.72
C LYS A 64 -11.22 -3.63 1.38
N LYS A 65 -12.09 -3.33 2.35
CA LYS A 65 -13.54 -3.22 2.14
C LYS A 65 -13.92 -2.07 1.20
N MET A 66 -13.07 -1.04 1.11
CA MET A 66 -13.30 0.13 0.26
C MET A 66 -12.89 -0.12 -1.20
N LEU A 67 -11.92 -1.00 -1.46
CA LEU A 67 -11.40 -1.28 -2.82
C LEU A 67 -12.50 -1.57 -3.86
N PRO A 68 -13.52 -2.43 -3.60
CA PRO A 68 -14.56 -2.71 -4.60
C PRO A 68 -15.46 -1.51 -4.89
N THR A 69 -15.61 -0.61 -3.92
CA THR A 69 -16.49 0.57 -4.02
C THR A 69 -15.78 1.79 -4.58
N LEU A 70 -14.45 1.79 -4.55
CA LEU A 70 -13.65 2.80 -5.20
C LEU A 70 -13.78 2.62 -6.71
N LYS A 71 -14.71 3.37 -7.29
CA LYS A 71 -14.51 3.82 -8.66
C LYS A 71 -13.20 4.60 -8.61
N LEU A 72 -12.15 4.08 -9.24
CA LEU A 72 -10.93 4.83 -9.52
C LEU A 72 -11.34 6.04 -10.35
N GLN A 73 -11.84 7.09 -9.71
CA GLN A 73 -12.19 8.36 -10.33
C GLN A 73 -10.95 9.24 -10.46
N ASP A 74 -9.85 8.82 -9.84
CA ASP A 74 -8.55 9.48 -9.91
C ASP A 74 -7.85 9.11 -11.23
N PRO A 75 -7.73 10.05 -12.18
CA PRO A 75 -7.07 9.82 -13.46
C PRO A 75 -5.58 9.50 -13.31
N VAL A 76 -4.95 9.93 -12.22
CA VAL A 76 -3.52 9.68 -11.93
C VAL A 76 -3.32 8.22 -11.55
N MET A 77 -4.18 7.69 -10.69
CA MET A 77 -4.09 6.29 -10.27
C MET A 77 -4.43 5.34 -11.42
N GLN A 78 -5.44 5.66 -12.23
CA GLN A 78 -5.71 4.93 -13.47
C GLN A 78 -4.50 4.92 -14.41
N LYS A 79 -3.87 6.08 -14.63
CA LYS A 79 -2.68 6.18 -15.49
C LYS A 79 -1.52 5.35 -14.95
N ARG A 80 -1.29 5.33 -13.63
CA ARG A 80 -0.23 4.53 -13.01
C ARG A 80 -0.49 3.03 -13.12
N ILE A 81 -1.72 2.58 -12.90
CA ILE A 81 -2.11 1.18 -13.10
C ILE A 81 -1.87 0.77 -14.56
N ILE A 82 -2.31 1.59 -15.52
CA ILE A 82 -2.07 1.34 -16.95
C ILE A 82 -0.56 1.28 -17.24
N GLN A 83 0.23 2.21 -16.71
CA GLN A 83 1.69 2.21 -16.89
C GLN A 83 2.36 0.97 -16.29
N TYR A 84 1.92 0.52 -15.11
CA TYR A 84 2.42 -0.70 -14.49
C TYR A 84 2.06 -1.93 -15.33
N HIS A 85 0.79 -2.08 -15.72
CA HIS A 85 0.36 -3.19 -16.60
C HIS A 85 1.12 -3.21 -17.93
N MET A 86 1.30 -2.05 -18.57
CA MET A 86 2.10 -1.89 -19.78
C MET A 86 3.56 -2.32 -19.59
N LYS A 87 4.15 -2.02 -18.42
CA LYS A 87 5.53 -2.41 -18.10
C LYS A 87 5.63 -3.92 -17.89
N VAL A 88 4.73 -4.51 -17.09
CA VAL A 88 4.69 -5.96 -16.84
C VAL A 88 4.47 -6.73 -18.14
N LEU A 89 3.57 -6.29 -19.02
CA LEU A 89 3.35 -6.93 -20.32
C LEU A 89 4.62 -6.91 -21.20
N LYS A 90 5.34 -5.79 -21.25
CA LYS A 90 6.62 -5.70 -21.99
C LYS A 90 7.70 -6.62 -21.43
N GLU A 91 7.73 -6.81 -20.11
CA GLU A 91 8.66 -7.72 -19.45
C GLU A 91 8.31 -9.19 -19.75
N TYR A 92 7.01 -9.53 -19.84
CA TYR A 92 6.55 -10.86 -20.26
C TYR A 92 6.74 -11.15 -21.76
N GLU A 93 6.68 -10.13 -22.62
CA GLU A 93 6.92 -10.24 -24.06
C GLU A 93 8.41 -10.31 -24.44
N SER A 94 9.32 -10.27 -23.47
CA SER A 94 10.76 -10.46 -23.68
C SER A 94 11.28 -11.77 -23.06
N PRO A 95 10.83 -12.96 -23.48
CA PRO A 95 11.41 -14.21 -23.04
C PRO A 95 12.64 -14.52 -23.91
N ASP A 96 13.73 -13.76 -23.75
CA ASP A 96 15.14 -14.17 -23.99
C ASP A 96 16.05 -12.95 -24.21
N ASN A 97 16.96 -12.72 -23.24
CA ASN A 97 18.35 -12.32 -23.50
C ASN A 97 19.24 -12.94 -22.41
#